data_AF-A0A961ZXQ6-F1
#
_entry.id   AF-A0A961ZXQ6-F1
#
_cell.length_a   1.000
_cell.length_b   1.000
_cell.length_c   1.000
_cell.angle_alpha   90.00
_cell.angle_beta   90.00
_cell.angle_gamma   90.00
#
_symmetry.space_group_name_H-M   'P 1'
#
loop_
_entity.id
_entity.type
_entity.pdbx_description
1 polymer ?
#
loop_
_entity_poly.entity_id
_entity_poly.type
_entity_poly.pdbx_seq_one_letter_code
_entity_poly.pdbx_strand_id
1 'polypeptide(L)'
;MRRAGISDYDRHPVETGAFALVTKDANGVKIATPNSAARNAGVYAGMRLADARALMPALATQIAEPAADAQALRNLTDWCRRYTPIVGIDGTSGIWLDITGAAHLLGGEDELLADLGWRLHAMGFTNRLGLAETPGAAWAVARFLGADIKHTSARAFSDEVGTGSAQKMR
;
A
#
# COMPACT_ATOMS: atom_id res chain seq x y z
N MET A 1 -15.89 6.28 26.19
CA MET A 1 -15.93 5.85 24.77
C MET A 1 -14.71 4.97 24.52
N ARG A 2 -14.88 3.66 24.30
CA ARG A 2 -13.77 2.78 23.90
C ARG A 2 -13.45 3.09 22.44
N ARG A 3 -12.25 3.58 22.12
CA ARG A 3 -11.74 3.54 20.74
C ARG A 3 -11.71 2.06 20.34
N ALA A 4 -12.29 1.70 19.19
CA ALA A 4 -12.09 0.37 18.63
C ALA A 4 -10.58 0.10 18.62
N GLY A 5 -10.16 -0.97 19.28
CA GLY A 5 -8.76 -1.36 19.26
C GLY A 5 -8.46 -1.80 17.83
N ILE A 6 -7.30 -1.45 17.28
CA ILE A 6 -6.91 -2.00 15.96
C ILE A 6 -6.75 -3.53 16.02
N SER A 7 -6.75 -4.12 17.21
CA SER A 7 -6.91 -5.56 17.43
C SER A 7 -8.27 -6.12 17.00
N ASP A 8 -9.25 -5.27 16.68
CA ASP A 8 -10.63 -5.64 16.32
C ASP A 8 -10.82 -5.83 14.79
N TYR A 9 -9.74 -5.79 13.99
CA TYR A 9 -9.85 -6.25 12.60
C TYR A 9 -10.02 -7.76 12.59
N ASP A 10 -11.28 -8.18 12.54
CA ASP A 10 -11.64 -9.55 12.23
C ASP A 10 -10.95 -9.93 10.91
N ARG A 11 -10.06 -10.92 10.99
CA ARG A 11 -9.50 -11.52 9.78
C ARG A 11 -10.62 -12.20 9.04
N HIS A 12 -11.13 -11.53 8.01
CA HIS A 12 -11.89 -12.23 7.00
C HIS A 12 -10.98 -13.28 6.34
N PRO A 13 -11.46 -14.52 6.16
CA PRO A 13 -10.69 -15.52 5.44
C PRO A 13 -10.24 -14.93 4.11
N VAL A 14 -8.94 -15.05 3.81
CA VAL A 14 -8.44 -14.63 2.51
C VAL A 14 -9.04 -15.60 1.51
N GLU A 15 -10.00 -15.12 0.72
CA GLU A 15 -10.60 -15.88 -0.37
C GLU A 15 -9.49 -16.34 -1.32
N THR A 16 -9.20 -17.64 -1.32
CA THR A 16 -8.17 -18.25 -2.17
C THR A 16 -8.63 -18.32 -3.64
N GLY A 17 -9.93 -18.18 -3.89
CA GLY A 17 -10.54 -18.13 -5.23
C GLY A 17 -10.60 -16.73 -5.85
N ALA A 18 -11.16 -16.64 -7.06
CA ALA A 18 -11.42 -15.35 -7.69
C ALA A 18 -12.48 -14.57 -6.89
N PHE A 19 -12.10 -13.39 -6.40
CA PHE A 19 -12.95 -12.56 -5.56
C PHE A 19 -12.90 -11.08 -5.98
N ALA A 20 -14.00 -10.37 -5.81
CA ALA A 20 -14.04 -8.93 -6.02
C ALA A 20 -15.00 -8.22 -5.06
N LEU A 21 -14.59 -7.03 -4.61
CA LEU A 21 -15.52 -6.06 -4.02
C LEU A 21 -16.33 -5.40 -5.13
N VAL A 22 -17.61 -5.13 -4.88
CA VAL A 22 -18.53 -4.48 -5.83
C VAL A 22 -19.18 -3.24 -5.24
N THR A 23 -19.45 -2.26 -6.08
CA THR A 23 -20.28 -1.09 -5.76
C THR A 23 -21.52 -1.07 -6.64
N LYS A 24 -22.59 -0.47 -6.14
CA LYS A 24 -23.84 -0.26 -6.89
C LYS A 24 -24.06 1.24 -7.08
N ASP A 25 -24.21 1.66 -8.32
CA ASP A 25 -24.59 3.02 -8.70
C ASP A 25 -25.87 3.00 -9.56
N ALA A 26 -26.30 4.18 -10.06
CA ALA A 26 -27.46 4.30 -10.93
C ALA A 26 -27.33 3.51 -12.25
N ASN A 27 -26.11 3.17 -12.66
CA ASN A 27 -25.79 2.44 -13.87
C ASN A 27 -25.57 0.94 -13.63
N GLY A 28 -25.85 0.44 -12.41
CA GLY A 28 -25.82 -0.97 -12.05
C GLY A 28 -24.70 -1.34 -11.08
N VAL A 29 -24.35 -2.63 -11.04
CA VAL A 29 -23.29 -3.17 -10.17
C VAL A 29 -21.98 -3.27 -10.93
N LYS A 30 -20.91 -2.71 -10.36
CA LYS A 30 -19.56 -2.68 -10.94
C LYS A 30 -18.54 -3.26 -9.97
N ILE A 31 -17.45 -3.76 -10.53
CA ILE A 31 -16.28 -4.18 -9.78
C ILE A 31 -15.62 -2.95 -9.18
N ALA A 32 -15.46 -2.91 -7.86
CA ALA A 32 -14.71 -1.87 -7.16
C ALA A 32 -13.23 -2.24 -7.11
N THR A 33 -12.92 -3.41 -6.54
CA THR A 33 -11.54 -3.91 -6.43
C THR A 33 -11.54 -5.43 -6.61
N PRO A 34 -10.90 -5.97 -7.67
CA PRO A 34 -10.67 -7.40 -7.81
C PRO A 34 -9.46 -7.85 -6.99
N ASN A 35 -9.38 -9.14 -6.61
CA ASN A 35 -8.15 -9.74 -6.11
C ASN A 35 -7.22 -10.16 -7.26
N SER A 36 -6.06 -10.75 -6.95
CA SER A 36 -5.08 -11.20 -7.95
C SER A 36 -5.63 -12.28 -8.88
N ALA A 37 -6.34 -13.28 -8.33
CA ALA A 37 -6.95 -14.34 -9.13
C ALA A 37 -7.98 -13.81 -10.13
N ALA A 38 -8.84 -12.88 -9.71
CA ALA A 38 -9.81 -12.22 -10.59
C ALA A 38 -9.12 -11.36 -11.65
N ARG A 39 -8.06 -10.62 -11.30
CA ARG A 39 -7.25 -9.84 -12.26
C ARG A 39 -6.63 -10.72 -13.34
N ASN A 40 -6.08 -11.87 -12.96
CA ASN A 40 -5.47 -12.81 -13.91
C ASN A 40 -6.50 -13.39 -14.90
N ALA A 41 -7.78 -13.41 -14.52
CA ALA A 41 -8.88 -13.79 -15.40
C ALA A 41 -9.42 -12.63 -16.27
N GLY A 42 -8.78 -11.46 -16.23
CA GLY A 42 -9.17 -10.27 -17.00
C GLY A 42 -10.19 -9.36 -16.31
N VAL A 43 -10.59 -9.64 -15.06
CA VAL A 43 -11.49 -8.77 -14.30
C VAL A 43 -10.73 -7.53 -13.80
N TYR A 44 -11.25 -6.34 -14.09
CA TYR A 44 -10.64 -5.07 -13.68
C TYR A 44 -11.66 -4.14 -12.99
N ALA A 45 -11.16 -3.15 -12.23
CA ALA A 45 -12.00 -2.17 -11.53
C ALA A 45 -12.80 -1.30 -12.52
N GLY A 46 -14.07 -1.06 -12.23
CA GLY A 46 -15.02 -0.35 -13.09
C GLY A 46 -15.76 -1.25 -14.09
N MET A 47 -15.32 -2.50 -14.30
CA MET A 47 -16.03 -3.48 -15.12
C MET A 47 -17.44 -3.74 -14.56
N ARG A 48 -18.46 -3.93 -15.42
CA ARG A 48 -19.79 -4.34 -14.96
C ARG A 48 -19.72 -5.76 -14.42
N LEU A 49 -20.47 -6.05 -13.35
CA LEU A 49 -20.47 -7.38 -12.74
C LEU A 49 -20.90 -8.49 -13.72
N ALA A 50 -21.81 -8.19 -14.65
CA ALA A 50 -22.23 -9.13 -15.69
C ALA A 50 -21.06 -9.53 -16.60
N ASP A 51 -20.27 -8.54 -17.06
CA ASP A 51 -19.11 -8.78 -17.92
C ASP A 51 -18.02 -9.54 -17.16
N ALA A 52 -17.80 -9.19 -15.88
CA ALA A 52 -16.85 -9.90 -15.01
C ALA A 52 -17.22 -11.38 -14.83
N ARG A 53 -18.51 -11.69 -14.70
CA ARG A 53 -19.01 -13.07 -14.59
C ARG A 53 -18.98 -13.82 -15.92
N ALA A 54 -19.02 -13.13 -17.05
CA ALA A 54 -18.79 -13.76 -18.35
C ALA A 54 -17.33 -14.24 -18.50
N LEU A 55 -16.36 -13.49 -17.97
CA LEU A 55 -14.94 -13.88 -17.93
C LEU A 55 -14.65 -14.94 -16.86
N MET A 56 -15.27 -14.81 -15.69
CA MET A 56 -15.07 -15.70 -14.54
C MET A 56 -16.42 -16.05 -13.90
N PRO A 57 -17.10 -17.12 -14.34
CA PRO A 57 -18.41 -17.51 -13.82
C PRO A 57 -18.41 -17.81 -12.31
N ALA A 58 -17.27 -18.27 -11.78
CA ALA A 58 -17.10 -18.58 -10.35
C ALA A 58 -16.68 -17.36 -9.50
N LEU A 59 -16.76 -16.12 -10.03
CA LEU A 59 -16.34 -14.92 -9.32
C LEU A 59 -17.19 -14.69 -8.07
N ALA A 60 -16.58 -14.87 -6.90
CA ALA A 60 -17.16 -14.50 -5.62
C ALA A 60 -17.16 -12.98 -5.46
N THR A 61 -18.19 -12.43 -4.80
CA THR A 61 -18.34 -10.99 -4.64
C THR A 61 -18.89 -10.57 -3.29
N GLN A 62 -18.41 -9.43 -2.79
CA GLN A 62 -18.95 -8.76 -1.60
C GLN A 62 -19.15 -7.27 -1.87
N ILE A 63 -20.10 -6.65 -1.19
CA ILE A 63 -20.32 -5.20 -1.29
C ILE A 63 -19.14 -4.47 -0.64
N ALA A 64 -18.57 -3.50 -1.36
CA ALA A 64 -17.55 -2.62 -0.82
C ALA A 64 -18.15 -1.67 0.23
N GLU A 65 -17.41 -1.38 1.29
CA GLU A 65 -17.81 -0.43 2.34
C GLU A 65 -16.81 0.74 2.45
N PRO A 66 -16.77 1.67 1.46
CA PRO A 66 -15.74 2.72 1.41
C PRO A 66 -15.68 3.61 2.67
N ALA A 67 -16.81 3.79 3.35
CA ALA A 67 -16.86 4.54 4.60
C ALA A 67 -16.16 3.81 5.76
N ALA A 68 -16.34 2.49 5.84
CA ALA A 68 -15.65 1.64 6.81
C ALA A 68 -14.15 1.58 6.48
N ASP A 69 -13.79 1.39 5.20
CA ASP A 69 -12.39 1.41 4.73
C ASP A 69 -11.68 2.73 5.06
N ALA A 70 -12.36 3.86 4.85
CA ALA A 70 -11.79 5.16 5.18
C ALA A 70 -11.64 5.36 6.69
N GLN A 71 -12.56 4.85 7.50
CA GLN A 71 -12.44 4.91 8.97
C GLN A 71 -11.31 4.01 9.48
N ALA A 72 -11.19 2.84 8.87
CA ALA A 72 -10.11 1.90 9.07
C ALA A 72 -8.74 2.56 8.84
N LEU A 73 -8.58 3.23 7.70
CA LEU A 73 -7.37 3.96 7.34
C LEU A 73 -7.06 5.12 8.31
N ARG A 74 -8.08 5.86 8.75
CA ARG A 74 -7.92 6.90 9.78
C ARG A 74 -7.40 6.33 11.10
N ASN A 75 -7.99 5.24 11.57
CA ASN A 75 -7.56 4.58 12.79
C ASN A 75 -6.11 4.09 12.68
N LEU A 76 -5.75 3.48 11.54
CA LEU A 76 -4.38 3.02 11.28
C LEU A 76 -3.39 4.19 11.23
N THR A 77 -3.77 5.31 10.63
CA THR A 77 -2.96 6.55 10.59
C THR A 77 -2.71 7.08 12.00
N ASP A 78 -3.74 7.12 12.85
CA ASP A 78 -3.59 7.57 14.24
C ASP A 78 -2.71 6.61 15.05
N TRP A 79 -2.73 5.30 14.77
CA TRP A 79 -1.84 4.33 15.40
C TRP A 79 -0.38 4.48 14.98
N CYS A 80 -0.12 4.91 13.74
CA CYS A 80 1.23 5.22 13.26
C CYS A 80 1.90 6.36 14.04
N ARG A 81 1.16 7.15 14.85
CA ARG A 81 1.74 8.20 15.71
C ARG A 81 2.80 7.71 16.69
N ARG A 82 2.85 6.40 16.95
CA ARG A 82 3.91 5.77 17.75
C ARG A 82 5.31 5.89 17.14
N TYR A 83 5.41 6.11 15.83
CA TYR A 83 6.68 6.27 15.11
C TYR A 83 7.07 7.73 14.91
N THR A 84 6.08 8.61 14.79
CA THR A 84 6.29 10.06 14.60
C THR A 84 5.00 10.83 14.92
N PRO A 85 5.07 12.05 15.48
CA PRO A 85 3.89 12.90 15.61
C PRO A 85 3.34 13.40 14.26
N ILE A 86 4.13 13.33 13.18
CA ILE A 86 3.77 13.85 11.86
C ILE A 86 3.33 12.68 10.97
N VAL A 87 2.02 12.47 10.91
CA VAL A 87 1.36 11.42 10.10
C VAL A 87 0.29 12.02 9.21
N GLY A 88 0.04 11.40 8.05
CA GLY A 88 -1.00 11.84 7.11
C GLY A 88 -1.57 10.69 6.29
N ILE A 89 -2.79 10.86 5.77
CA ILE A 89 -3.40 9.90 4.84
C ILE A 89 -2.95 10.23 3.41
N ASP A 90 -2.64 9.18 2.64
CA ASP A 90 -2.30 9.26 1.21
C ASP A 90 -3.34 8.51 0.37
N GLY A 91 -4.34 9.24 -0.14
CA GLY A 91 -5.42 8.67 -0.94
C GLY A 91 -6.34 7.73 -0.15
N THR A 92 -6.65 6.57 -0.73
CA THR A 92 -7.62 5.60 -0.17
C THR A 92 -6.97 4.40 0.53
N SER A 93 -5.63 4.28 0.48
CA SER A 93 -4.91 3.09 0.98
C SER A 93 -3.46 3.35 1.41
N GLY A 94 -3.02 4.61 1.50
CA GLY A 94 -1.66 4.97 1.89
C GLY A 94 -1.60 5.82 3.17
N ILE A 95 -0.43 5.83 3.81
CA ILE A 95 -0.12 6.64 5.00
C ILE A 95 1.26 7.26 4.82
N TRP A 96 1.37 8.56 5.10
CA TRP A 96 2.61 9.31 5.20
C TRP A 96 3.11 9.35 6.64
N LEU A 97 4.42 9.15 6.81
CA LEU A 97 5.13 9.29 8.07
C LEU A 97 6.38 10.14 7.82
N ASP A 98 6.49 11.28 8.48
CA ASP A 98 7.75 12.03 8.53
C ASP A 98 8.54 11.57 9.76
N ILE A 99 9.52 10.70 9.55
CA ILE A 99 10.33 10.12 10.62
C ILE A 99 11.58 10.94 10.95
N THR A 100 11.72 12.15 10.38
CA THR A 100 12.86 13.04 10.59
C THR A 100 13.06 13.30 12.07
N GLY A 101 14.25 12.99 12.58
CA GLY A 101 14.57 13.16 14.00
C GLY A 101 13.87 12.19 14.95
N ALA A 102 13.00 11.29 14.49
CA ALA A 102 12.36 10.26 15.32
C ALA A 102 13.03 8.89 15.17
N ALA A 103 13.57 8.57 13.99
CA ALA A 103 14.11 7.25 13.68
C ALA A 103 15.19 6.76 14.67
N HIS A 104 16.08 7.65 15.12
CA HIS A 104 17.16 7.29 16.06
C HIS A 104 16.65 6.83 17.44
N LEU A 105 15.45 7.27 17.86
CA LEU A 105 14.80 6.83 19.10
C LEU A 105 14.26 5.40 18.99
N LEU A 106 14.18 4.89 17.76
CA LEU A 106 13.61 3.59 17.39
C LEU A 106 14.68 2.68 16.78
N GLY A 107 15.96 2.94 17.10
CA GLY A 107 17.09 2.13 16.64
C GLY A 107 17.56 2.41 15.21
N GLY A 108 17.00 3.44 14.57
CA GLY A 108 17.32 3.83 13.20
C GLY A 108 16.20 3.51 12.23
N GLU A 109 16.41 3.89 10.96
CA GLU A 109 15.41 3.78 9.91
C GLU A 109 15.05 2.33 9.56
N ASP A 110 16.05 1.45 9.51
CA ASP A 110 15.86 0.03 9.22
C ASP A 110 15.07 -0.69 10.30
N GLU A 111 15.39 -0.43 11.58
CA GLU A 111 14.67 -1.03 12.72
C GLU A 111 13.23 -0.52 12.79
N LEU A 112 13.01 0.76 12.52
CA LEU A 112 11.67 1.36 12.42
C LEU A 112 10.85 0.69 11.31
N LEU A 113 11.40 0.55 10.11
CA LEU A 113 10.72 -0.10 8.98
C LEU A 113 10.41 -1.57 9.27
N ALA A 114 11.34 -2.29 9.90
CA ALA A 114 11.15 -3.69 10.26
C ALA A 114 10.02 -3.85 11.30
N ASP A 115 10.00 -3.03 12.37
CA ASP A 115 8.94 -3.05 13.39
C ASP A 115 7.58 -2.67 12.78
N LEU A 116 7.54 -1.63 11.93
CA LEU A 116 6.33 -1.21 11.23
C LEU A 116 5.77 -2.31 10.34
N GLY A 117 6.60 -2.90 9.48
CA GLY A 117 6.20 -3.97 8.58
C GLY A 117 5.70 -5.20 9.33
N TRP A 118 6.41 -5.61 10.39
CA TRP A 118 6.02 -6.77 11.21
C TRP A 118 4.68 -6.56 11.90
N ARG A 119 4.45 -5.38 12.49
CA ARG A 119 3.17 -5.09 13.18
C ARG A 119 2.01 -4.99 12.21
N LEU A 120 2.18 -4.34 11.06
CA LEU A 120 1.16 -4.29 10.03
C LEU A 120 0.77 -5.71 9.57
N HIS A 121 1.77 -6.56 9.34
CA HIS A 121 1.54 -7.95 9.00
C HIS A 121 0.83 -8.73 10.13
N ALA A 122 1.24 -8.55 11.38
CA ALA A 122 0.60 -9.19 12.54
C ALA A 122 -0.89 -8.79 12.66
N MET A 123 -1.22 -7.54 12.36
CA MET A 123 -2.58 -7.00 12.30
C MET A 123 -3.37 -7.47 11.05
N GLY A 124 -2.76 -8.23 10.14
CA GLY A 124 -3.41 -8.79 8.95
C GLY A 124 -3.32 -7.92 7.69
N PHE A 125 -2.52 -6.86 7.69
CA PHE A 125 -2.35 -6.00 6.53
C PHE A 125 -1.18 -6.44 5.64
N THR A 126 -1.46 -6.62 4.35
CA THR A 126 -0.42 -6.55 3.32
C THR A 126 0.05 -5.10 3.20
N ASN A 127 1.35 -4.87 3.20
CA ASN A 127 1.92 -3.52 3.16
C ASN A 127 3.06 -3.43 2.15
N ARG A 128 3.32 -2.20 1.70
CA ARG A 128 4.51 -1.82 0.94
C ARG A 128 5.06 -0.58 1.61
N LEU A 129 6.29 -0.64 2.09
CA LEU A 129 6.94 0.47 2.77
C LEU A 129 7.93 1.13 1.80
N GLY A 130 7.97 2.45 1.82
CA GLY A 130 8.92 3.24 1.05
C GLY A 130 9.53 4.32 1.93
N LEU A 131 10.85 4.38 1.95
CA LEU A 131 11.63 5.35 2.69
C LEU A 131 12.62 6.02 1.73
N ALA A 132 12.69 7.34 1.80
CA ALA A 132 13.66 8.14 1.06
C ALA A 132 13.77 9.53 1.69
N GLU A 133 14.79 10.28 1.28
CA GLU A 133 15.05 11.67 1.71
C GLU A 133 13.99 12.66 1.23
N THR A 134 13.15 12.29 0.25
CA THR A 134 12.07 13.14 -0.25
C THR A 134 10.74 12.40 -0.30
N PRO A 135 9.60 13.09 -0.07
CA PRO A 135 8.28 12.47 -0.17
C PRO A 135 8.02 11.82 -1.53
N GLY A 136 8.40 12.46 -2.64
CA GLY A 136 8.19 11.91 -3.98
C GLY A 136 8.94 10.58 -4.20
N ALA A 137 10.18 10.48 -3.73
CA ALA A 137 10.96 9.25 -3.84
C ALA A 137 10.38 8.14 -2.94
N ALA A 138 10.01 8.45 -1.69
CA ALA A 138 9.39 7.47 -0.79
C ALA A 138 8.06 6.94 -1.37
N TRP A 139 7.25 7.82 -1.98
CA TRP A 139 6.02 7.45 -2.67
C TRP A 139 6.26 6.47 -3.81
N ALA A 140 7.28 6.76 -4.64
CA ALA A 140 7.66 5.93 -5.76
C ALA A 140 8.18 4.56 -5.31
N VAL A 141 8.99 4.52 -4.25
CA VAL A 141 9.49 3.27 -3.65
C VAL A 141 8.32 2.40 -3.20
N ALA A 142 7.39 2.95 -2.40
CA ALA A 142 6.26 2.20 -1.87
C ALA A 142 5.34 1.63 -2.96
N ARG A 143 5.21 2.31 -4.11
CA ARG A 143 4.23 1.94 -5.14
C ARG A 143 4.79 1.13 -6.30
N PHE A 144 6.01 1.43 -6.73
CA PHE A 144 6.54 0.92 -7.99
C PHE A 144 7.77 0.03 -7.86
N LEU A 145 8.55 0.14 -6.78
CA LEU A 145 9.85 -0.53 -6.69
C LEU A 145 9.81 -1.96 -6.11
N GLY A 146 8.63 -2.54 -5.88
CA GLY A 146 8.48 -3.92 -5.42
C GLY A 146 8.90 -4.12 -3.94
N ALA A 147 8.52 -5.25 -3.36
CA ALA A 147 8.70 -5.52 -1.92
C ALA A 147 10.16 -5.83 -1.51
N ASP A 148 11.09 -5.89 -2.46
CA ASP A 148 12.48 -6.30 -2.23
C ASP A 148 13.46 -5.14 -2.02
N ILE A 149 13.02 -3.89 -2.16
CA ILE A 149 13.88 -2.72 -1.94
C ILE A 149 13.69 -2.22 -0.51
N LYS A 150 14.50 -2.74 0.41
CA LYS A 150 14.46 -2.38 1.83
C LYS A 150 15.11 -1.04 2.15
N HIS A 151 15.90 -0.48 1.22
CA HIS A 151 16.61 0.77 1.44
C HIS A 151 17.11 1.34 0.10
N THR A 152 16.54 2.46 -0.37
CA THR A 152 17.19 3.29 -1.40
C THR A 152 17.46 4.65 -0.76
N SER A 153 18.68 4.83 -0.25
CA SER A 153 19.22 6.18 -0.17
C SER A 153 19.33 6.69 -1.60
N ALA A 154 18.83 7.89 -1.87
CA ALA A 154 18.90 8.50 -3.20
C ALA A 154 20.35 8.85 -3.63
N ARG A 155 21.39 8.31 -2.98
CA ARG A 155 22.77 8.34 -3.45
C ARG A 155 22.99 7.46 -4.69
N ALA A 156 22.13 6.47 -4.95
CA ALA A 156 22.31 5.55 -6.08
C ALA A 156 21.98 6.15 -7.46
N PHE A 157 21.42 7.38 -7.53
CA PHE A 157 21.09 8.02 -8.81
C PHE A 157 22.17 9.01 -9.30
N SER A 158 23.26 9.20 -8.56
CA SER A 158 24.29 10.20 -8.90
C SER A 158 25.56 9.64 -9.55
N ASP A 159 25.79 8.33 -9.52
CA ASP A 159 27.08 7.74 -9.93
C ASP A 159 27.13 7.21 -11.39
N GLU A 160 26.05 7.38 -12.18
CA GLU A 160 26.02 7.01 -13.60
C GLU A 160 25.82 8.22 -14.56
N VAL A 161 26.36 9.40 -14.22
CA VAL A 161 26.68 10.40 -15.25
C VAL A 161 28.16 10.26 -15.60
N GLY A 162 28.40 9.49 -16.66
CA GLY A 162 29.71 9.03 -17.10
C GLY A 162 30.80 10.10 -17.14
N THR A 163 31.91 9.78 -16.49
CA THR A 163 33.23 10.33 -16.84
C THR A 163 33.64 9.75 -18.20
N GLY A 164 33.12 10.34 -19.26
CA GLY A 164 33.59 10.14 -20.63
C GLY A 164 34.95 10.80 -20.81
N SER A 165 36.00 10.00 -20.63
CA SER A 165 37.39 10.30 -20.95
C SER A 165 37.54 10.89 -22.36
N ALA A 166 37.87 12.18 -22.48
CA ALA A 166 38.37 12.75 -23.72
C ALA A 166 39.87 12.44 -23.85
N GLN A 167 40.12 11.40 -24.64
CA GLN A 167 41.40 10.89 -25.08
C GLN A 167 42.21 11.96 -25.85
N LYS A 168 43.50 12.08 -25.52
CA LYS A 168 44.50 12.82 -26.29
C LYS A 168 44.45 12.42 -27.76
N MET A 169 44.38 13.39 -28.68
CA MET A 169 44.91 13.21 -30.02
C MET A 169 45.35 14.55 -30.65
N ARG A 170 46.68 14.72 -30.67
CA ARG A 170 47.52 15.60 -31.51
C ARG A 170 47.39 17.11 -31.38
#